data_AF-A0A2H9LNK9-F1
#
_entry.id   AF-A0A2H9LNK9-F1
#
_cell.length_a   1.000
_cell.length_b   1.000
_cell.length_c   1.000
_cell.angle_alpha   90.00
_cell.angle_beta   90.00
_cell.angle_gamma   90.00
#
_symmetry.space_group_name_H-M   'P 1'
#
loop_
_entity.id
_entity.type
_entity.pdbx_description
1 polymer ?
#
loop_
_entity_poly.entity_id
_entity_poly.type
_entity_poly.pdbx_seq_one_letter_code
_entity_poly.pdbx_strand_id
1 'polypeptide(L)'
;MSEKTREALLIYADAIDAATTQLRMNLGAETKQQGSPALKFDTSKIVWKKAEGNKGPFEIAEKKMNDGNSDYVALDRFLENAGGRVSSEGYFIWQFPKKDAVGRKALKR
;
A
#
# COMPACT_ATOMS: atom_id res chain seq x y z
N MET A 1 -36.74 11.65 26.34
CA MET A 1 -36.43 12.00 24.94
C MET A 1 -37.69 11.81 24.11
N SER A 2 -37.98 12.72 23.18
CA SER A 2 -39.13 12.56 22.30
C SER A 2 -38.87 11.49 21.25
N GLU A 3 -39.91 10.81 20.78
CA GLU A 3 -39.82 9.79 19.73
C GLU A 3 -39.20 10.35 18.44
N LYS A 4 -39.58 11.58 18.08
CA LYS A 4 -38.99 12.32 16.95
C LYS A 4 -37.48 12.55 17.10
N THR A 5 -37.02 12.80 18.32
CA THR A 5 -35.58 12.94 18.60
C THR A 5 -34.84 11.62 18.39
N ARG A 6 -35.46 10.50 18.75
CA ARG A 6 -34.88 9.16 18.57
C ARG A 6 -34.80 8.79 17.09
N GLU A 7 -35.85 9.03 16.32
CA GLU A 7 -35.87 8.78 14.88
C GLU A 7 -34.84 9.64 14.14
N ALA A 8 -34.74 10.93 14.49
CA ALA A 8 -33.75 11.82 13.90
C ALA A 8 -32.31 11.35 14.17
N LEU A 9 -32.03 10.81 15.37
CA LEU A 9 -30.72 10.27 15.72
C LEU A 9 -30.39 8.99 14.94
N LEU A 10 -31.37 8.11 14.72
CA LEU A 10 -31.18 6.88 13.93
C LEU A 10 -30.88 7.21 12.47
N ILE A 11 -31.66 8.11 11.86
CA ILE A 11 -31.44 8.57 10.47
C ILE A 11 -30.04 9.20 10.33
N TYR A 12 -29.62 9.99 11.31
CA TYR A 12 -28.29 10.60 11.30
C TYR A 12 -27.17 9.57 11.41
N ALA A 13 -27.32 8.55 12.26
CA ALA A 13 -26.35 7.46 12.39
C ALA A 13 -26.22 6.65 11.10
N ASP A 14 -27.35 6.26 10.49
CA ASP A 14 -27.37 5.53 9.22
C ASP A 14 -26.71 6.34 8.08
N ALA A 15 -26.93 7.66 8.05
CA ALA A 15 -26.30 8.55 7.09
C ALA A 15 -24.77 8.61 7.26
N ILE A 16 -24.26 8.60 8.50
CA ILE A 16 -22.82 8.56 8.77
C ILE A 16 -22.21 7.23 8.33
N ASP A 17 -22.86 6.10 8.59
CA ASP A 17 -22.36 4.79 8.18
C ASP A 17 -22.34 4.63 6.66
N ALA A 18 -23.37 5.14 5.98
CA ALA A 18 -23.41 5.22 4.52
C ALA A 18 -22.30 6.11 3.97
N ALA A 19 -22.11 7.31 4.54
CA ALA A 19 -21.05 8.23 4.13
C ALA A 19 -19.65 7.64 4.37
N THR A 20 -19.43 6.95 5.50
CA THR A 20 -18.17 6.29 5.82
C THR A 20 -17.88 5.14 4.85
N THR A 21 -18.91 4.37 4.49
CA THR A 21 -18.79 3.31 3.48
C THR A 21 -18.45 3.88 2.12
N GLN A 22 -19.13 4.95 1.69
CA GLN A 22 -18.85 5.62 0.43
C GLN A 22 -17.46 6.24 0.40
N LEU A 23 -17.01 6.86 1.49
CA LEU A 23 -15.65 7.41 1.61
C LEU A 23 -14.60 6.31 1.52
N ARG A 24 -14.81 5.16 2.16
CA ARG A 24 -13.90 4.01 2.04
C ARG A 24 -13.88 3.45 0.62
N MET A 25 -15.03 3.41 -0.06
CA MET A 25 -15.12 3.01 -1.46
C MET A 25 -14.41 4.02 -2.35
N ASN A 26 -14.61 5.32 -2.15
CA ASN A 26 -13.98 6.37 -2.94
C ASN A 26 -12.47 6.41 -2.70
N LEU A 27 -12.00 6.42 -1.45
CA LEU A 27 -10.55 6.36 -1.13
C LEU A 27 -9.91 5.02 -1.56
N GLY A 28 -10.67 3.93 -1.49
CA GLY A 28 -10.26 2.60 -1.98
C GLY A 28 -10.36 2.43 -3.50
N ALA A 29 -11.12 3.29 -4.18
CA ALA A 29 -11.27 3.34 -5.64
C ALA A 29 -10.34 4.39 -6.26
N GLU A 30 -9.98 5.46 -5.56
CA GLU A 30 -8.91 6.40 -5.94
C GLU A 30 -7.53 5.74 -5.90
N THR A 31 -7.41 4.55 -5.31
CA THR A 31 -6.21 3.69 -5.41
C THR A 31 -6.28 2.65 -6.53
N LYS A 32 -7.40 2.58 -7.26
CA LYS A 32 -7.56 1.74 -8.46
C LYS A 32 -7.77 2.66 -9.65
N GLN A 33 -6.72 2.79 -10.47
CA GLN A 33 -6.70 3.46 -11.77
C GLN A 33 -6.26 4.94 -11.76
N GLN A 34 -4.98 5.15 -11.49
CA GLN A 34 -4.14 5.97 -12.36
C GLN A 34 -2.85 5.20 -12.55
N GLY A 35 -2.32 5.15 -13.78
CA GLY A 35 -1.22 4.28 -14.18
C GLY A 35 -0.15 4.17 -13.09
N SER A 36 0.28 2.94 -12.80
CA SER A 36 1.34 2.64 -11.83
C SER A 36 2.41 3.74 -11.87
N PRO A 37 2.65 4.46 -10.76
CA PRO A 37 3.57 5.59 -10.77
C PRO A 37 4.92 5.08 -11.26
N ALA A 38 5.40 5.67 -12.36
CA ALA A 38 6.67 5.29 -12.94
C ALA A 38 7.76 5.54 -11.90
N LEU A 39 8.50 4.47 -11.58
CA LEU A 39 9.60 4.58 -10.64
C LEU A 39 10.71 5.38 -11.33
N LYS A 40 11.22 6.41 -10.67
CA LYS A 40 12.34 7.23 -11.18
C LYS A 40 13.71 6.56 -10.96
N PHE A 41 13.70 5.31 -10.53
CA PHE A 41 14.86 4.53 -10.09
C PHE A 41 14.67 3.09 -10.56
N ASP A 42 15.78 2.36 -10.68
CA ASP A 42 15.79 1.05 -11.29
C ASP A 42 15.69 -0.05 -10.23
N THR A 43 14.53 -0.69 -10.13
CA THR A 43 14.30 -1.75 -9.15
C THR A 43 15.04 -3.05 -9.45
N SER A 44 15.56 -3.21 -10.68
CA SER A 44 16.37 -4.37 -11.06
C SER A 44 17.77 -4.35 -10.46
N LYS A 45 18.27 -3.16 -10.07
CA LYS A 45 19.57 -2.96 -9.40
C LYS A 45 19.54 -3.25 -7.90
N ILE A 46 18.36 -3.44 -7.33
CA ILE A 46 18.19 -3.78 -5.92
C ILE A 46 18.48 -5.27 -5.73
N VAL A 47 19.19 -5.63 -4.67
CA VAL A 47 19.46 -7.02 -4.30
C VAL A 47 18.20 -7.61 -3.67
N TRP A 48 17.54 -8.48 -4.44
CA TRP A 48 16.36 -9.22 -4.04
C TRP A 48 16.70 -10.67 -3.69
N LYS A 49 16.15 -11.17 -2.59
CA LYS A 49 16.22 -12.58 -2.19
C LYS A 49 14.84 -13.19 -2.25
N LYS A 50 14.73 -14.39 -2.83
CA LYS A 50 13.47 -15.14 -2.78
C LYS A 50 13.16 -15.53 -1.32
N ALA A 51 11.91 -15.35 -0.92
CA ALA A 51 11.39 -15.69 0.38
C ALA A 51 10.00 -16.32 0.24
N GLU A 52 9.58 -17.03 1.27
CA GLU A 52 8.27 -17.67 1.34
C GLU A 52 7.49 -17.09 2.50
N GLY A 53 6.23 -16.76 2.26
CA GLY A 53 5.32 -16.23 3.27
C GLY A 53 3.96 -16.88 3.18
N ASN A 54 3.08 -16.53 4.12
CA ASN A 54 1.74 -17.14 4.25
C ASN A 54 0.87 -17.00 2.98
N LYS A 55 1.20 -16.09 2.05
CA LYS A 55 0.50 -15.85 0.79
C LYS A 55 1.31 -16.30 -0.44
N GLY A 56 2.25 -17.22 -0.25
CA GLY A 56 3.11 -17.78 -1.28
C GLY A 56 4.45 -17.06 -1.43
N PRO A 57 5.19 -17.35 -2.53
CA PRO A 57 6.53 -16.81 -2.73
C PRO A 57 6.50 -15.31 -2.98
N PHE A 58 7.53 -14.64 -2.48
CA PHE A 58 7.81 -13.24 -2.70
C PHE A 58 9.32 -13.01 -2.74
N GLU A 59 9.73 -11.79 -3.03
CA GLU A 59 11.12 -11.37 -2.95
C GLU A 59 11.29 -10.30 -1.88
N ILE A 60 12.38 -10.35 -1.13
CA ILE A 60 12.72 -9.41 -0.07
C ILE A 60 14.06 -8.73 -0.38
N ALA A 61 14.09 -7.41 -0.24
CA ALA A 61 15.29 -6.60 -0.26
C ALA A 61 15.56 -6.12 1.16
N GLU A 62 16.61 -6.66 1.79
CA GLU A 62 17.03 -6.25 3.13
C GLU A 62 17.88 -4.98 3.03
N LYS A 63 17.67 -4.03 3.94
CA LYS A 63 18.43 -2.77 3.98
C LYS A 63 19.94 -3.00 4.09
N LYS A 64 20.36 -3.97 4.90
CA LYS A 64 21.78 -4.31 5.09
C LYS A 64 22.47 -4.81 3.80
N MET A 65 21.74 -5.52 2.94
CA MET A 65 22.27 -6.06 1.69
C MET A 65 22.28 -5.01 0.57
N ASN A 66 21.58 -3.89 0.78
CA ASN A 66 21.45 -2.79 -0.15
C ASN A 66 22.02 -1.49 0.45
N ASP A 67 22.93 -1.61 1.41
CA ASP A 67 23.57 -0.44 2.02
C ASP A 67 24.41 0.29 0.96
N GLY A 68 24.23 1.61 0.86
CA GLY A 68 24.82 2.42 -0.21
C GLY A 68 24.15 2.30 -1.59
N ASN A 69 23.14 1.44 -1.77
CA ASN A 69 22.38 1.38 -3.03
C ASN A 69 21.37 2.53 -3.10
N SER A 70 21.63 3.50 -3.97
CA SER A 70 20.77 4.68 -4.15
C SER A 70 19.36 4.34 -4.63
N ASP A 71 19.20 3.29 -5.45
CA ASP A 71 17.89 2.86 -5.95
C ASP A 71 17.04 2.25 -4.82
N TYR A 72 17.66 1.50 -3.90
CA TYR A 72 16.98 0.99 -2.70
C TYR A 72 16.53 2.15 -1.79
N VAL A 73 17.41 3.13 -1.54
CA VAL A 73 17.07 4.30 -0.72
C VAL A 73 15.93 5.11 -1.36
N ALA A 74 15.95 5.26 -2.68
CA ALA A 74 14.88 5.94 -3.41
C ALA A 74 13.56 5.18 -3.31
N LEU A 75 13.58 3.85 -3.43
CA LEU A 75 12.40 2.99 -3.24
C LEU A 75 11.84 3.08 -1.83
N ASP A 76 12.69 3.00 -0.80
CA ASP A 76 12.29 3.04 0.60
C ASP A 76 11.59 4.37 0.95
N ARG A 77 12.17 5.51 0.51
CA ARG A 77 11.54 6.84 0.65
C ARG A 77 10.25 6.97 -0.15
N PHE A 78 10.24 6.43 -1.37
CA PHE A 78 9.05 6.45 -2.21
C PHE A 78 7.89 5.69 -1.54
N LEU A 79 8.16 4.51 -0.97
CA LEU A 79 7.19 3.74 -0.22
C LEU A 79 6.71 4.48 1.03
N GLU A 80 7.60 5.13 1.78
CA GLU A 80 7.21 5.94 2.93
C GLU A 80 6.23 7.06 2.55
N ASN A 81 6.49 7.77 1.45
CA ASN A 81 5.59 8.80 0.92
C ASN A 81 4.27 8.23 0.36
N ALA A 82 4.29 6.99 -0.15
CA ALA A 82 3.12 6.31 -0.70
C ALA A 82 2.28 5.56 0.35
N GLY A 83 2.57 5.70 1.65
CA GLY A 83 1.85 5.01 2.72
C GLY A 83 2.23 3.53 2.89
N GLY A 84 3.47 3.19 2.53
CA GLY A 84 4.12 1.90 2.80
C GLY A 84 3.95 0.84 1.73
N ARG A 85 3.23 1.11 0.62
CA ARG A 85 3.03 0.15 -0.47
C ARG A 85 2.71 0.82 -1.80
N VAL A 86 3.09 0.18 -2.90
CA VAL A 86 2.75 0.61 -4.26
C VAL A 86 2.62 -0.59 -5.19
N SER A 87 1.81 -0.46 -6.24
CA SER A 87 1.84 -1.37 -7.39
C SER A 87 2.50 -0.66 -8.56
N SER A 88 3.69 -1.09 -8.97
CA SER A 88 4.40 -0.51 -10.11
C SER A 88 5.22 -1.53 -10.89
N GLU A 89 5.40 -1.29 -12.18
CA GLU A 89 6.21 -2.11 -13.09
C GLU A 89 5.87 -3.62 -13.10
N GLY A 90 4.59 -3.96 -12.86
CA GLY A 90 4.15 -5.36 -12.78
C GLY A 90 4.43 -6.04 -11.44
N TYR A 91 4.91 -5.30 -10.44
CA TYR A 91 5.12 -5.78 -9.08
C TYR A 91 4.24 -5.03 -8.07
N PHE A 92 3.78 -5.75 -7.06
CA PHE A 92 3.30 -5.19 -5.80
C PHE A 92 4.48 -5.10 -4.85
N ILE A 93 4.81 -3.90 -4.40
CA ILE A 93 5.96 -3.61 -3.54
C ILE A 93 5.46 -3.00 -2.23
N TRP A 94 6.02 -3.43 -1.09
CA TRP A 94 5.62 -2.94 0.24
C TRP A 94 6.81 -2.85 1.19
N GLN A 95 6.72 -1.93 2.15
CA GLN A 95 7.68 -1.82 3.25
C GLN A 95 7.25 -2.70 4.42
N PHE A 96 8.19 -3.36 5.09
CA PHE A 96 7.90 -4.11 6.31
C PHE A 96 7.70 -3.15 7.51
N PRO A 97 6.90 -3.52 8.53
CA PRO A 97 6.61 -2.64 9.68
C PRO A 97 7.85 -2.15 10.42
N LYS A 98 8.92 -2.95 10.47
CA LYS A 98 10.19 -2.60 11.11
C LYS A 98 11.07 -1.67 10.26
N LYS A 99 10.68 -1.37 9.02
CA LYS A 99 11.42 -0.55 8.04
C LYS A 99 12.87 -1.02 7.82
N ASP A 100 13.12 -2.32 8.01
CA ASP A 100 14.41 -2.98 7.81
C ASP A 100 14.51 -3.70 6.45
N ALA A 101 13.38 -3.88 5.78
CA ALA A 101 13.30 -4.50 4.47
C ALA A 101 12.10 -3.99 3.66
N VAL A 102 12.18 -4.23 2.35
CA VAL A 102 11.11 -4.03 1.38
C VAL A 102 10.79 -5.38 0.73
N GLY A 103 9.52 -5.70 0.56
CA GLY A 103 9.06 -6.87 -0.17
C GLY A 103 8.52 -6.50 -1.54
N ARG A 104 8.68 -7.39 -2.52
CA ARG A 104 7.98 -7.32 -3.80
C ARG A 104 7.38 -8.66 -4.20
N LYS A 105 6.30 -8.63 -4.97
CA LYS A 105 5.66 -9.81 -5.55
C LYS A 105 5.12 -9.46 -6.93
N ALA A 106 5.35 -10.32 -7.91
CA ALA A 106 4.77 -10.12 -9.24
C ALA A 106 3.24 -10.11 -9.17
N LEU A 107 2.64 -9.10 -9.81
CA LEU A 107 1.20 -9.07 -10.04
C LEU A 107 0.88 -10.12 -11.10
N LYS A 108 0.04 -11.09 -10.77
CA LYS A 108 -0.50 -11.99 -11.80
C LYS A 108 -1.32 -11.15 -12.77
N ARG A 109 -0.90 -11.13 -14.04
CA ARG A 109 -1.73 -10.63 -15.15
C ARG A 109 -2.73 -11.70 -15.55
#